data_AF-A0A3G2GAL9-F1
#
_entry.id   AF-A0A3G2GAL9-F1
#
_cell.length_a   1.000
_cell.length_b   1.000
_cell.length_c   1.000
_cell.angle_alpha   90.00
_cell.angle_beta   90.00
_cell.angle_gamma   90.00
#
_symmetry.space_group_name_H-M   'P 1'
#
loop_
_entity.id
_entity.type
_entity.pdbx_description
1 polymer ?
#
loop_
_entity_poly.entity_id
_entity_poly.type
_entity_poly.pdbx_seq_one_letter_code
_entity_poly.pdbx_strand_id
1 'polypeptide(L)' 'MTGSKHLLKTSELNILIDCGLFQGIKSLREQNWQPLNLDIAETDIVILTHTHLDHCGYIPLLVKNGFKVSLLEILESMIK' A
#
# COMPACT_ATOMS: atom_id res chain seq x y z
N MET A 1 -5.19 -2.82 13.99
CA MET A 1 -5.12 -3.39 12.62
C MET A 1 -3.73 -3.07 12.08
N THR A 2 -3.15 -3.87 11.19
CA THR A 2 -1.83 -3.55 10.60
C THR A 2 -1.69 -4.19 9.21
N GLY A 3 -0.84 -3.62 8.35
CA GLY A 3 -0.60 -4.14 7.01
C GLY A 3 -1.70 -3.82 5.99
N SER A 4 -2.38 -2.67 6.13
CA SER A 4 -3.47 -2.23 5.24
C SER A 4 -2.99 -2.17 3.80
N LYS A 5 -3.64 -2.93 2.92
CA LYS A 5 -3.36 -3.00 1.48
C LYS A 5 -4.58 -3.55 0.76
N HIS A 6 -5.21 -2.75 -0.09
CA HIS A 6 -6.43 -3.14 -0.79
C HIS A 6 -6.39 -2.73 -2.26
N LEU A 7 -6.52 -3.69 -3.17
CA LEU A 7 -6.58 -3.42 -4.60
C LEU A 7 -8.03 -3.34 -5.06
N LEU A 8 -8.45 -2.15 -5.50
CA LEU A 8 -9.74 -1.91 -6.16
C LEU A 8 -9.54 -1.94 -7.67
N LYS A 9 -10.14 -2.94 -8.33
CA LYS A 9 -10.15 -3.05 -9.79
C LYS A 9 -11.44 -2.46 -10.35
N THR A 10 -11.32 -1.54 -11.30
CA THR A 10 -12.43 -0.98 -12.08
C THR A 10 -12.23 -1.30 -13.56
N SER A 11 -13.16 -0.92 -14.43
CA SER A 11 -12.98 -1.06 -15.89
C SER A 11 -11.91 -0.14 -16.47
N GLU A 12 -11.53 0.92 -15.76
CA GLU A 12 -10.66 1.99 -16.25
C GLU A 12 -9.33 2.04 -15.51
N LEU A 13 -9.34 1.71 -14.21
CA LEU A 13 -8.21 1.89 -13.28
C LEU A 13 -8.14 0.76 -12.26
N ASN A 14 -6.92 0.39 -11.89
CA ASN A 14 -6.58 -0.40 -10.73
C ASN A 14 -5.97 0.50 -9.65
N ILE A 15 -6.69 0.66 -8.55
CA ILE A 15 -6.35 1.60 -7.47
C ILE A 15 -5.91 0.79 -6.25
N LEU A 16 -4.67 1.01 -5.80
CA LEU A 16 -4.17 0.45 -4.55
C LEU A 16 -4.43 1.44 -3.41
N ILE A 17 -5.29 1.06 -2.47
CA ILE A 17 -5.57 1.81 -1.25
C ILE A 17 -4.67 1.26 -0.14
N ASP A 18 -3.78 2.12 0.36
CA ASP A 18 -2.68 1.82 1.27
C ASP A 18 -1.68 0.76 0.76
N CYS A 19 -0.45 0.88 1.22
CA CYS A 19 0.61 -0.09 1.02
C CYS A 19 1.43 -0.24 2.31
N GLY A 20 0.83 -0.83 3.35
CA GLY A 20 1.34 -0.79 4.72
C GLY A 20 2.02 -2.06 5.24
N LEU A 21 2.97 -1.89 6.17
CA LEU A 21 3.68 -2.98 6.83
C LEU A 21 2.84 -3.66 7.92
N PHE A 22 3.00 -4.97 8.08
CA PHE A 22 2.51 -5.69 9.25
C PHE A 22 3.38 -5.40 10.48
N GLN A 23 2.75 -5.10 11.61
CA GLN A 23 3.39 -4.74 12.88
C GLN A 23 2.99 -5.69 14.02
N GLY A 24 3.60 -5.52 15.19
CA GLY A 24 3.27 -6.28 16.40
C GLY A 24 4.03 -7.61 16.51
N ILE A 25 3.28 -8.69 16.80
CA ILE A 25 3.86 -10.02 17.09
C ILE A 25 4.73 -10.51 15.93
N LYS A 26 5.72 -11.35 16.26
CA LYS A 26 6.74 -11.82 15.31
C LYS A 26 6.13 -12.46 14.05
N SER A 27 5.12 -13.32 14.22
CA SER A 27 4.47 -14.02 13.11
C SER A 27 3.81 -13.08 12.09
N LEU A 28 3.28 -11.93 12.53
CA LEU A 28 2.75 -10.91 11.62
C LEU A 28 3.89 -10.20 10.88
N ARG A 29 4.96 -9.80 11.59
CA ARG A 29 6.10 -9.13 10.95
C ARG A 29 6.84 -10.02 9.96
N GLU A 30 6.81 -11.34 10.13
CA GLU A 30 7.36 -12.30 9.18
C GLU A 30 6.68 -12.22 7.80
N GLN A 31 5.42 -11.79 7.75
CA GLN A 31 4.72 -11.53 6.49
C GLN A 31 5.37 -10.38 5.70
N ASN A 32 6.17 -9.51 6.35
CA ASN A 32 6.86 -8.43 5.66
C ASN A 32 7.98 -8.86 4.72
N TRP A 33 8.44 -10.10 4.88
CA TRP A 33 9.48 -10.68 4.03
C TRP A 33 8.92 -11.45 2.85
N GLN A 34 7.59 -11.64 2.80
CA GLN A 34 6.95 -12.29 1.67
C GLN A 34 6.88 -11.32 0.49
N PRO A 35 6.99 -11.83 -0.77
CA PRO A 35 6.76 -11.00 -1.94
C PRO A 35 5.39 -10.31 -1.89
N LEU A 36 5.33 -9.06 -2.35
CA LEU A 36 4.05 -8.37 -2.55
C LEU A 36 3.24 -9.14 -3.59
N ASN A 37 2.13 -9.74 -3.16
CA ASN A 37 1.19 -10.42 -4.05
C ASN A 37 0.26 -9.40 -4.75
N LEU A 38 0.87 -8.48 -5.49
CA LEU A 38 0.22 -7.41 -6.24
C LEU A 38 0.87 -7.35 -7.62
N ASP A 39 0.06 -7.23 -8.67
CA ASP A 39 0.59 -6.92 -9.99
C ASP A 39 0.88 -5.42 -10.06
N ILE A 40 2.14 -5.08 -9.87
CA ILE A 40 2.63 -3.71 -9.82
C ILE A 40 2.54 -3.05 -11.19
N ALA A 41 2.68 -3.84 -12.27
CA ALA A 41 2.59 -3.32 -13.64
C ALA A 41 1.15 -2.93 -14.00
N GLU A 42 0.16 -3.61 -13.41
CA GLU A 42 -1.26 -3.28 -13.57
C GLU A 42 -1.74 -2.19 -12.62
N THR A 43 -0.96 -1.73 -11.63
CA THR A 43 -1.42 -0.72 -10.65
C THR A 43 -1.27 0.69 -11.21
N ASP A 44 -2.39 1.40 -11.36
CA ASP A 44 -2.41 2.74 -11.95
C ASP A 44 -2.20 3.85 -10.93
N ILE A 45 -2.82 3.73 -9.74
CA ILE A 45 -2.85 4.77 -8.71
C ILE A 45 -2.64 4.15 -7.33
N VAL A 46 -1.94 4.87 -6.44
CA VAL A 46 -1.84 4.53 -5.02
C VAL A 46 -2.41 5.66 -4.18
N ILE A 47 -3.43 5.36 -3.37
CA ILE A 47 -4.04 6.31 -2.43
C ILE A 47 -3.61 5.92 -1.02
N LEU A 48 -3.08 6.87 -0.27
CA LEU A 48 -2.75 6.67 1.14
C LEU A 48 -3.84 7.28 2.00
N THR A 49 -4.41 6.49 2.89
CA THR A 49 -5.43 6.99 3.84
C THR A 49 -4.82 7.85 4.94
N HIS A 50 -3.56 7.62 5.32
CA HIS A 50 -2.77 8.46 6.23
C HIS A 50 -1.30 7.98 6.24
N THR A 51 -0.44 8.63 7.03
CA THR A 51 1.03 8.49 6.96
C THR A 51 1.63 7.48 7.93
N HIS A 52 0.82 6.65 8.61
CA HIS A 52 1.36 5.62 9.50
C HIS A 52 2.01 4.46 8.72
N LEU A 53 3.00 3.81 9.33
CA LEU A 53 3.79 2.75 8.70
C LEU A 53 2.97 1.53 8.26
N ASP A 54 1.88 1.24 8.96
CA ASP A 54 0.94 0.19 8.61
C ASP A 54 -0.03 0.55 7.48
N HIS A 55 0.14 1.73 6.87
CA HIS A 55 -0.55 2.20 5.67
C HIS A 55 0.41 2.62 4.55
N CYS A 56 1.65 3.04 4.84
CA CYS A 56 2.60 3.51 3.81
C CYS A 56 3.95 2.76 3.78
N GLY A 57 4.20 1.85 4.71
CA GLY A 57 5.54 1.29 4.94
C GLY A 57 6.13 0.45 3.79
N TYR A 58 5.32 -0.04 2.83
CA TYR A 58 5.80 -0.75 1.64
C TYR A 58 5.99 0.13 0.40
N ILE A 59 5.62 1.41 0.45
CA ILE A 59 5.78 2.31 -0.71
C ILE A 59 7.19 2.27 -1.30
N PRO A 60 8.29 2.27 -0.51
CA PRO A 60 9.63 2.14 -1.07
C PRO A 60 9.87 0.83 -1.83
N LEU A 61 9.30 -0.29 -1.36
CA LEU A 61 9.40 -1.59 -2.03
C LEU A 61 8.58 -1.59 -3.32
N LEU A 62 7.39 -0.98 -3.31
CA LEU A 62 6.52 -0.84 -4.46
C LEU A 62 7.23 -0.07 -5.59
N VAL A 63 7.86 1.06 -5.25
CA VAL A 63 8.67 1.87 -6.20
C VAL A 63 9.88 1.09 -6.70
N LYS A 64 10.60 0.40 -5.80
CA LYS A 64 11.75 -0.44 -6.17
C LYS A 64 11.37 -1.54 -7.17
N ASN A 65 10.16 -2.07 -7.05
CA ASN A 65 9.65 -3.12 -7.92
C ASN A 65 8.97 -2.59 -9.21
N GLY A 66 9.13 -1.30 -9.52
CA GLY A 66 8.77 -0.74 -10.83
C GLY A 66 7.48 0.07 -10.86
N PHE A 67 6.83 0.30 -9.72
CA PHE A 67 5.72 1.25 -9.67
C PHE A 67 6.24 2.66 -9.99
N LYS A 68 5.69 3.23 -11.05
CA LYS A 68 5.96 4.62 -11.43
C LYS A 68 4.98 5.48 -10.67
N VAL A 69 5.50 6.37 -9.81
CA VAL A 69 4.69 7.28 -9.01
C VAL A 69 3.87 8.18 -9.95
N SER A 70 2.61 7.80 -10.21
CA SER A 70 1.69 8.53 -11.08
C SER A 70 0.93 9.59 -10.30
N LEU A 71 0.50 9.25 -9.08
CA LEU A 71 -0.17 10.13 -8.13
C LEU A 71 -0.13 9.48 -6.75
N LEU A 72 0.33 10.22 -5.73
CA LEU A 72 0.25 9.82 -4.33
C LEU A 72 -0.60 10.88 -3.63
N GLU A 73 -1.86 10.55 -3.34
CA GLU A 73 -2.75 11.44 -2.60
C GLU A 73 -2.91 10.93 -1.17
N ILE A 74 -2.65 11.81 -0.21
CA ILE A 74 -2.88 11.54 1.21
C ILE A 74 -4.24 12.15 1.53
N LEU A 75 -5.23 11.30 1.76
CA LEU A 75 -6.51 11.74 2.28
C LEU A 75 -6.29 12.07 3.75
N GLU A 76 -6.03 13.35 4.10
CA GLU A 76 -6.08 13.75 5.51
C GLU A 76 -7.48 13.44 6.04
N SER A 77 -7.59 12.41 6.87
CA SER A 77 -8.86 12.11 7.51
C SER A 77 -9.18 13.24 8.49
N MET A 78 -10.35 13.85 8.28
CA MET A 78 -11.09 14.65 9.25
C MET A 78 -11.51 13.81 10.47
N ILE A 79 -10.54 13.23 11.19
CA ILE A 79 -10.75 12.57 12.47
C ILE A 79 -9.91 13.34 13.50
N LYS A 80 -10.48 14.45 13.96
CA LYS A 80 -10.40 14.80 15.38
C LYS A 80 -11.55 14.11 16.09
#